data_AF-A0A7X8CVX9-F1
#
_entry.id   AF-A0A7X8CVX9-F1
#
_cell.length_a   1.000
_cell.length_b   1.000
_cell.length_c   1.000
_cell.angle_alpha   90.00
_cell.angle_beta   90.00
_cell.angle_gamma   90.00
#
_symmetry.space_group_name_H-M   'P 1'
#
loop_
_entity.id
_entity.type
_entity.pdbx_description
1 polymer ?
#
loop_
_entity_poly.entity_id
_entity_poly.type
_entity_poly.pdbx_seq_one_letter_code
_entity_poly.pdbx_strand_id
1 'polypeptide(L)'
;MTSTRDSLRWYVRSPLGVSVLVVSAAAGAALGFAGAALPIAVGTGAGLFLAASAAAFVSGAGAKAAVRERERDLEASLAAGIAAASKDRDRIAALRIRDPNLASAAAAFALAFGDYLDACRREGTRDPRADDAAREVLEALTVYLRELDGTAVERRFDLDDADPFPDAEARTLAYLKERTAYVRERRLAIDGGLGGGDKLAIREELR
;
A
#
# COMPACT_ATOMS: atom_id res chain seq x y z
N MET A 1 20.38 -11.11 3.36
CA MET A 1 21.59 -10.28 3.55
C MET A 1 21.55 -9.15 2.54
N THR A 2 21.37 -7.90 2.98
CA THR A 2 21.39 -6.72 2.10
C THR A 2 22.78 -6.52 1.52
N SER A 3 22.88 -6.27 0.22
CA SER A 3 24.16 -6.00 -0.42
C SER A 3 24.78 -4.72 0.14
N THR A 4 26.11 -4.66 0.23
CA THR A 4 26.85 -3.46 0.68
C THR A 4 26.44 -2.22 -0.12
N ARG A 5 26.10 -2.40 -1.40
CA ARG A 5 25.59 -1.34 -2.29
C ARG A 5 24.24 -0.78 -1.84
N ASP A 6 23.33 -1.63 -1.36
CA ASP A 6 22.01 -1.20 -0.88
C ASP A 6 22.13 -0.39 0.40
N SER A 7 23.01 -0.82 1.31
CA SER A 7 23.25 -0.12 2.58
C SER A 7 23.82 1.28 2.35
N LEU A 8 24.72 1.42 1.37
CA LEU A 8 25.29 2.71 1.00
C LEU A 8 24.25 3.63 0.36
N ARG A 9 23.38 3.09 -0.52
CA ARG A 9 22.29 3.83 -1.15
C ARG A 9 21.32 4.42 -0.12
N TRP A 10 20.89 3.63 0.86
CA TRP A 10 20.00 4.10 1.93
C TRP A 10 20.70 5.07 2.88
N TYR A 11 21.98 4.86 3.17
CA TYR A 11 22.77 5.80 3.98
C TYR A 11 22.85 7.19 3.35
N VAL A 12 23.15 7.30 2.05
CA VAL A 12 23.26 8.60 1.36
C VAL A 12 21.92 9.35 1.35
N ARG A 13 20.79 8.64 1.33
CA ARG A 13 19.44 9.23 1.43
C ARG A 13 19.05 9.61 2.86
N SER A 14 19.67 9.00 3.87
CA SER A 14 19.39 9.30 5.27
C SER A 14 19.83 10.73 5.65
N PRO A 15 19.21 11.36 6.66
CA PRO A 15 19.61 12.69 7.13
C PRO A 15 21.09 12.80 7.50
N LEU A 16 21.68 11.71 8.00
CA LEU A 16 23.09 11.65 8.38
C LEU A 16 23.98 11.68 7.12
N GLY A 17 23.68 10.86 6.11
CA GLY A 17 24.40 10.88 4.84
C GLY A 17 24.29 12.22 4.11
N VAL A 18 23.09 12.83 4.11
CA VAL A 18 22.87 14.17 3.55
C VAL A 18 23.69 15.22 4.30
N SER A 19 23.72 15.18 5.64
CA SER A 19 24.51 16.13 6.43
C SER A 19 26.02 16.02 6.15
N VAL A 20 26.54 14.80 6.04
CA VAL A 20 27.95 14.56 5.71
C VAL A 20 28.27 15.05 4.28
N LEU A 21 27.36 14.85 3.33
CA LEU A 21 27.50 15.33 1.96
C LEU A 21 27.51 16.86 1.92
N VAL A 22 26.59 17.53 2.62
CA VAL A 22 26.52 19.00 2.66
C VAL A 22 27.76 19.59 3.30
N VAL A 23 28.21 19.06 4.44
CA VAL A 23 29.42 19.55 5.13
C VAL A 23 30.67 19.37 4.25
N SER A 24 30.78 18.22 3.59
CA SER A 24 31.91 17.90 2.72
C SER A 24 31.92 18.75 1.44
N ALA A 25 30.75 19.02 0.86
CA ALA A 25 30.59 19.94 -0.27
C ALA A 25 30.92 21.38 0.12
N ALA A 26 30.47 21.84 1.30
CA ALA A 26 30.80 23.16 1.82
C ALA A 26 32.30 23.34 2.06
N ALA A 27 32.98 22.33 2.60
CA ALA A 27 34.43 22.35 2.78
C ALA A 27 35.19 22.46 1.44
N GLY A 28 34.78 21.69 0.43
CA GLY A 28 35.34 21.78 -0.92
C GLY A 28 35.09 23.14 -1.57
N ALA A 29 33.88 23.68 -1.45
CA ALA A 29 33.51 24.99 -1.97
C ALA A 29 34.30 26.12 -1.30
N ALA A 30 34.46 26.08 0.03
CA ALA A 30 35.25 27.05 0.78
C ALA A 30 36.72 27.07 0.33
N LEU A 31 37.32 25.91 0.06
CA LEU A 31 38.66 25.80 -0.52
C LEU A 31 38.74 26.38 -1.93
N GLY A 32 37.72 26.15 -2.76
CA GLY A 32 37.62 26.78 -4.09
C GLY A 32 37.56 28.30 -4.01
N PHE A 33 36.75 28.86 -3.12
CA PHE A 33 36.68 30.31 -2.89
C PHE A 33 37.97 30.90 -2.30
N ALA A 34 38.72 30.11 -1.54
CA ALA A 34 40.04 30.49 -1.03
C ALA A 34 41.16 30.44 -2.10
N GLY A 35 40.82 30.15 -3.36
CA GLY A 35 41.77 30.18 -4.48
C GLY A 35 42.47 28.84 -4.76
N ALA A 36 42.03 27.74 -4.14
CA ALA A 36 42.56 26.42 -4.47
C ALA A 36 42.17 26.02 -5.90
N ALA A 37 43.06 25.29 -6.59
CA ALA A 37 42.76 24.74 -7.90
C ALA A 37 41.53 23.80 -7.83
N LEU A 38 40.68 23.85 -8.85
CA LEU A 38 39.43 23.08 -8.92
C LEU A 38 39.61 21.57 -8.57
N PRO A 39 40.67 20.86 -9.04
CA PRO A 39 40.87 19.46 -8.67
C PRO A 39 41.14 19.24 -7.18
N ILE A 40 41.80 20.20 -6.52
CA ILE A 40 42.12 20.15 -5.09
C ILE A 40 40.86 20.40 -4.26
N ALA A 41 40.04 21.38 -4.65
CA ALA A 41 38.77 21.67 -4.00
C ALA A 41 37.79 20.48 -4.08
N VAL A 42 37.64 19.89 -5.27
CA VAL A 42 36.79 18.71 -5.49
C VAL A 42 37.36 17.48 -4.76
N GLY A 43 38.67 17.27 -4.84
CA GLY A 43 39.34 16.14 -4.17
C GLY A 43 39.21 16.19 -2.65
N THR A 44 39.28 17.38 -2.05
CA THR A 44 39.13 17.56 -0.60
C THR A 44 37.69 17.30 -0.16
N GLY A 45 36.69 17.80 -0.89
CA GLY A 45 35.28 17.52 -0.62
C GLY A 45 34.96 16.02 -0.74
N ALA A 46 35.43 15.37 -1.81
CA ALA A 46 35.25 13.93 -2.00
C ALA A 46 35.97 13.09 -0.93
N GLY A 47 37.19 13.47 -0.57
CA GLY A 47 37.98 12.80 0.48
C GLY A 47 37.34 12.89 1.86
N LEU A 48 36.87 14.08 2.25
CA LEU A 48 36.13 14.30 3.51
C LEU A 48 34.85 13.47 3.56
N PHE A 49 34.10 13.43 2.46
CA PHE A 49 32.88 12.64 2.38
C PHE A 49 33.16 11.14 2.57
N LEU A 50 34.18 10.60 1.90
CA LEU A 50 34.56 9.20 2.02
C LEU A 50 35.07 8.87 3.43
N ALA A 51 35.92 9.71 4.02
CA ALA A 51 36.46 9.50 5.36
C ALA A 51 35.36 9.55 6.44
N ALA A 52 34.48 10.55 6.37
CA ALA A 52 33.37 10.69 7.31
C ALA A 52 32.33 9.56 7.16
N SER A 53 32.04 9.14 5.93
CA SER A 53 31.15 8.00 5.66
C SER A 53 31.77 6.69 6.16
N ALA A 54 33.06 6.45 5.94
CA ALA A 54 33.76 5.29 6.46
C ALA A 54 33.73 5.26 8.00
N ALA A 55 33.99 6.40 8.66
CA ALA A 55 33.89 6.53 10.11
C ALA A 55 32.46 6.25 10.63
N ALA A 56 31.44 6.72 9.91
CA ALA A 56 30.04 6.45 10.24
C ALA A 56 29.70 4.95 10.12
N PHE A 57 30.22 4.25 9.12
CA PHE A 57 30.01 2.79 8.99
C PHE A 57 30.79 1.98 10.02
N VAL A 58 32.05 2.34 10.30
CA VAL A 58 32.88 1.67 11.33
C VAL A 58 32.27 1.85 12.73
N SER A 59 31.69 3.01 13.03
CA SER A 59 30.97 3.27 14.28
C SER A 59 29.58 2.64 14.36
N GLY A 60 29.09 2.02 13.29
CA GLY A 60 27.74 1.45 13.20
C GLY A 60 26.61 2.49 13.08
N ALA A 61 26.91 3.79 13.17
CA ALA A 61 25.93 4.87 13.00
C ALA A 61 25.37 4.91 11.57
N GLY A 62 26.21 4.63 10.56
CA GLY A 62 25.82 4.59 9.15
C GLY A 62 24.88 3.44 8.83
N ALA A 63 25.13 2.24 9.37
CA ALA A 63 24.25 1.10 9.21
C ALA A 63 22.88 1.35 9.87
N LYS A 64 22.86 1.91 11.09
CA LYS A 64 21.61 2.29 11.79
C LYS A 64 20.83 3.35 11.02
N ALA A 65 21.51 4.35 10.47
CA ALA A 65 20.87 5.39 9.66
C ALA A 65 20.27 4.84 8.36
N ALA A 66 20.96 3.92 7.69
CA ALA A 66 20.46 3.25 6.49
C ALA A 66 19.22 2.38 6.78
N VAL A 67 19.22 1.62 7.89
CA VAL A 67 18.06 0.82 8.31
C VAL A 67 16.87 1.72 8.64
N ARG A 68 17.07 2.78 9.42
CA ARG A 68 16.00 3.74 9.75
C ARG A 68 15.40 4.40 8.52
N GLU A 69 16.22 4.76 7.54
CA GLU A 69 15.71 5.38 6.31
C GLU A 69 14.90 4.40 5.47
N ARG A 70 15.33 3.13 5.42
CA ARG A 70 14.56 2.07 4.80
C ARG A 70 13.24 1.81 5.51
N GLU A 71 13.22 1.80 6.85
CA GLU A 71 12.00 1.68 7.65
C GLU A 71 11.03 2.82 7.35
N ARG A 72 11.51 4.07 7.28
CA ARG A 72 10.69 5.22 6.89
C ARG A 72 10.09 5.09 5.49
N ASP A 73 10.88 4.65 4.51
CA ASP A 73 10.38 4.45 3.15
C ASP A 73 9.31 3.35 3.09
N LEU A 74 9.52 2.26 3.85
CA LEU A 74 8.53 1.20 3.99
C LEU A 74 7.24 1.70 4.66
N GLU A 75 7.34 2.43 5.77
CA GLU A 75 6.21 3.06 6.44
C GLU A 75 5.44 4.00 5.51
N ALA A 76 6.15 4.85 4.75
CA ALA A 76 5.55 5.76 3.78
C ALA A 76 4.83 5.00 2.66
N SER A 77 5.44 3.93 2.14
CA SER A 77 4.84 3.07 1.12
C SER A 77 3.59 2.35 1.62
N LEU A 78 3.61 1.84 2.85
CA LEU A 78 2.47 1.23 3.52
C LEU A 78 1.33 2.25 3.70
N ALA A 79 1.64 3.44 4.23
CA ALA A 79 0.67 4.51 4.42
C ALA A 79 0.03 4.96 3.10
N ALA A 80 0.83 5.14 2.05
CA ALA A 80 0.34 5.48 0.71
C ALA A 80 -0.58 4.38 0.14
N GLY A 81 -0.22 3.12 0.37
CA GLY A 81 -1.02 1.96 -0.01
C GLY A 81 -2.39 1.93 0.66
N ILE A 82 -2.40 2.05 1.99
CA ILE A 82 -3.63 2.07 2.80
C ILE A 82 -4.50 3.27 2.41
N ALA A 83 -3.91 4.44 2.14
CA ALA A 83 -4.63 5.61 1.69
C ALA A 83 -5.27 5.41 0.31
N ALA A 84 -4.58 4.75 -0.62
CA ALA A 84 -5.13 4.40 -1.93
C ALA A 84 -6.32 3.43 -1.79
N ALA A 85 -6.18 2.37 -1.00
CA ALA A 85 -7.25 1.40 -0.75
C ALA A 85 -8.46 2.03 -0.04
N SER A 86 -8.25 2.98 0.89
CA SER A 86 -9.35 3.71 1.53
C SER A 86 -10.19 4.48 0.52
N LYS A 87 -9.59 5.06 -0.53
CA LYS A 87 -10.35 5.78 -1.57
C LYS A 87 -11.34 4.87 -2.29
N ASP A 88 -10.95 3.64 -2.59
CA ASP A 88 -11.84 2.69 -3.27
C ASP A 88 -12.99 2.26 -2.33
N ARG A 89 -12.70 2.04 -1.03
CA ARG A 89 -13.73 1.83 0.00
C ARG A 89 -14.70 2.99 0.09
N ASP A 90 -14.19 4.22 0.14
CA ASP A 90 -15.01 5.42 0.25
C ASP A 90 -15.90 5.62 -0.99
N ARG A 91 -15.38 5.28 -2.17
CA ARG A 91 -16.17 5.24 -3.42
C ARG A 91 -17.29 4.21 -3.35
N ILE A 92 -17.01 2.98 -2.91
CA ILE A 92 -18.03 1.93 -2.74
C ILE A 92 -19.13 2.41 -1.79
N ALA A 93 -18.75 2.98 -0.64
CA ALA A 93 -19.70 3.48 0.35
C ALA A 93 -20.56 4.65 -0.17
N ALA A 94 -20.05 5.42 -1.14
CA ALA A 94 -20.76 6.54 -1.74
C ALA A 94 -21.70 6.15 -2.90
N LEU A 95 -21.64 4.90 -3.39
CA LEU A 95 -22.51 4.45 -4.48
C LEU A 95 -23.97 4.44 -4.05
N ARG A 96 -24.85 4.98 -4.91
CA ARG A 96 -26.30 4.98 -4.71
C ARG A 96 -26.91 3.76 -5.37
N ILE A 97 -27.04 2.69 -4.60
CA ILE A 97 -27.65 1.44 -5.06
C ILE A 97 -29.13 1.44 -4.64
N ARG A 98 -30.02 1.28 -5.62
CA ARG A 98 -31.48 1.28 -5.39
C ARG A 98 -31.97 -0.02 -4.73
N ASP A 99 -31.34 -1.14 -5.09
CA ASP A 99 -31.66 -2.43 -4.50
C ASP A 99 -31.18 -2.51 -3.03
N PRO A 100 -32.07 -2.79 -2.06
CA PRO A 100 -31.72 -2.77 -0.64
C PRO A 100 -30.76 -3.89 -0.24
N ASN A 101 -30.81 -5.06 -0.90
CA ASN A 101 -29.96 -6.20 -0.56
C ASN A 101 -28.52 -5.95 -0.99
N LEU A 102 -28.33 -5.46 -2.22
CA LEU A 102 -27.03 -5.06 -2.76
C LEU A 102 -26.48 -3.84 -2.02
N ALA A 103 -27.31 -2.85 -1.70
CA ALA A 103 -26.88 -1.70 -0.90
C ALA A 103 -26.37 -2.14 0.47
N SER A 104 -27.10 -3.03 1.16
CA SER A 104 -26.66 -3.59 2.43
C SER A 104 -25.38 -4.42 2.30
N ALA A 105 -25.22 -5.20 1.22
CA ALA A 105 -24.03 -6.00 1.00
C ALA A 105 -22.79 -5.14 0.70
N ALA A 106 -22.93 -4.09 -0.12
CA ALA A 106 -21.88 -3.13 -0.41
C ALA A 106 -21.46 -2.36 0.85
N ALA A 107 -22.42 -1.94 1.68
CA ALA A 107 -22.15 -1.30 2.97
C ALA A 107 -21.42 -2.26 3.94
N ALA A 108 -21.84 -3.53 3.99
CA ALA A 108 -21.18 -4.55 4.80
C ALA A 108 -19.73 -4.81 4.36
N PHE A 109 -19.48 -4.84 3.04
CA PHE A 109 -18.13 -4.92 2.49
C PHE A 109 -17.31 -3.70 2.88
N ALA A 110 -17.83 -2.48 2.67
CA ALA A 110 -17.11 -1.24 2.96
C ALA A 110 -16.74 -1.12 4.44
N LEU A 111 -17.63 -1.56 5.34
CA LEU A 111 -17.34 -1.63 6.77
C LEU A 111 -16.25 -2.66 7.08
N ALA A 112 -16.39 -3.89 6.58
CA ALA A 112 -15.40 -4.95 6.81
C ALA A 112 -14.01 -4.59 6.26
N PHE A 113 -13.96 -3.89 5.13
CA PHE A 113 -12.73 -3.39 4.54
C PHE A 113 -12.14 -2.22 5.32
N GLY A 114 -12.98 -1.33 5.86
CA GLY A 114 -12.55 -0.30 6.82
C GLY A 114 -11.83 -0.92 8.03
N ASP A 115 -12.44 -1.94 8.65
CA ASP A 115 -11.83 -2.65 9.77
C ASP A 115 -10.50 -3.32 9.40
N TYR A 116 -10.41 -3.90 8.19
CA TYR A 116 -9.17 -4.46 7.66
C TYR A 116 -8.08 -3.38 7.53
N LEU A 117 -8.40 -2.22 6.94
CA LEU A 117 -7.43 -1.12 6.81
C LEU A 117 -7.00 -0.58 8.17
N ASP A 118 -7.90 -0.55 9.16
CA ASP A 118 -7.57 -0.16 10.52
C ASP A 118 -6.60 -1.16 11.16
N ALA A 119 -6.80 -2.47 10.96
CA ALA A 119 -5.85 -3.51 11.39
C ALA A 119 -4.49 -3.35 10.71
N CYS A 120 -4.46 -3.11 9.39
CA CYS A 120 -3.23 -2.82 8.65
C CYS A 120 -2.45 -1.63 9.24
N ARG A 121 -3.15 -0.55 9.63
CA ARG A 121 -2.51 0.62 10.25
C ARG A 121 -1.94 0.32 11.64
N ARG A 122 -2.64 -0.47 12.44
CA ARG A 122 -2.17 -0.85 13.79
C ARG A 122 -0.93 -1.73 13.74
N GLU A 123 -0.96 -2.76 12.89
CA GLU A 123 0.08 -3.79 12.82
C GLU A 123 1.22 -3.44 11.85
N GLY A 124 1.13 -2.31 11.13
CA GLY A 124 2.16 -1.89 10.18
C GLY A 124 2.35 -2.88 9.02
N THR A 125 1.28 -3.58 8.63
CA THR A 125 1.30 -4.61 7.59
C THR A 125 0.22 -4.36 6.55
N ARG A 126 0.30 -5.04 5.41
CA ARG A 126 -0.61 -4.88 4.28
C ARG A 126 -0.56 -6.11 3.40
N ASP A 127 -1.73 -6.59 2.98
CA ASP A 127 -1.86 -7.59 1.91
C ASP A 127 -2.33 -6.90 0.62
N PRO A 128 -1.48 -6.75 -0.41
CA PRO A 128 -1.87 -6.17 -1.69
C PRO A 128 -3.07 -6.87 -2.34
N ARG A 129 -3.24 -8.19 -2.15
CA ARG A 129 -4.36 -8.94 -2.71
C ARG A 129 -5.69 -8.61 -2.03
N ALA A 130 -5.66 -8.24 -0.76
CA ALA A 130 -6.86 -7.76 -0.08
C ALA A 130 -7.28 -6.39 -0.62
N ASP A 131 -6.33 -5.53 -0.98
CA ASP A 131 -6.65 -4.23 -1.58
C ASP A 131 -7.24 -4.35 -2.98
N ASP A 132 -6.75 -5.30 -3.78
CA ASP A 132 -7.31 -5.59 -5.10
C ASP A 132 -8.79 -6.01 -4.99
N ALA A 133 -9.19 -6.70 -3.91
CA ALA A 133 -10.59 -7.04 -3.69
C ALA A 133 -11.51 -5.81 -3.61
N ALA A 134 -11.06 -4.69 -3.02
CA ALA A 134 -11.84 -3.45 -3.02
C ALA A 134 -11.97 -2.86 -4.42
N ARG A 135 -10.91 -2.90 -5.23
CA ARG A 135 -10.96 -2.45 -6.62
C ARG A 135 -11.92 -3.30 -7.46
N GLU A 136 -11.82 -4.62 -7.34
CA GLU A 136 -12.68 -5.54 -8.07
C GLU A 136 -14.16 -5.42 -7.66
N VAL A 137 -14.44 -5.21 -6.36
CA VAL A 137 -15.80 -4.93 -5.88
C VAL A 137 -16.34 -3.63 -6.47
N LEU A 138 -15.54 -2.56 -6.46
CA LEU A 138 -15.93 -1.29 -7.05
C LEU A 138 -16.22 -1.43 -8.56
N GLU A 139 -15.39 -2.19 -9.27
CA GLU A 139 -15.57 -2.49 -10.69
C GLU A 139 -16.87 -3.28 -10.93
N ALA A 140 -17.09 -4.36 -10.19
CA ALA A 140 -18.30 -5.19 -10.29
C ALA A 140 -19.58 -4.36 -10.04
N LEU A 141 -19.58 -3.52 -9.01
CA LEU A 141 -20.70 -2.62 -8.71
C LEU A 141 -20.90 -1.57 -9.83
N THR A 142 -19.83 -1.04 -10.40
CA THR A 142 -19.91 -0.07 -11.51
C THR A 142 -20.47 -0.72 -12.77
N VAL A 143 -20.06 -1.95 -13.08
CA VAL A 143 -20.61 -2.73 -14.20
C VAL A 143 -22.09 -2.99 -13.98
N TYR A 144 -22.49 -3.44 -12.79
CA TYR A 144 -23.90 -3.67 -12.45
C TYR A 144 -24.75 -2.40 -12.59
N LEU A 145 -24.27 -1.25 -12.13
CA LEU A 145 -25.02 0.00 -12.26
C LEU A 145 -25.14 0.47 -13.72
N ARG A 146 -24.08 0.31 -14.52
CA ARG A 146 -24.11 0.63 -15.96
C ARG A 146 -25.11 -0.24 -16.71
N GLU A 147 -25.15 -1.52 -16.36
CA GLU A 147 -26.15 -2.45 -16.92
C GLU A 147 -27.57 -1.98 -16.61
N LEU A 148 -27.87 -1.66 -15.35
CA LEU A 148 -29.18 -1.15 -14.97
C LEU A 148 -29.58 0.13 -15.73
N ASP A 149 -28.62 1.04 -15.94
CA ASP A 149 -28.82 2.24 -16.73
C ASP A 149 -29.07 1.91 -18.21
N GLY A 150 -28.32 0.95 -18.77
CA GLY A 150 -28.50 0.43 -20.13
C GLY A 150 -29.90 -0.16 -20.35
N THR A 151 -30.29 -1.12 -19.50
CA THR A 151 -31.63 -1.74 -19.54
C THR A 151 -32.75 -0.71 -19.34
N ALA A 152 -32.50 0.36 -18.58
CA ALA A 152 -33.47 1.46 -18.40
C ALA A 152 -33.61 2.32 -19.67
N VAL A 153 -32.51 2.55 -20.39
CA VAL A 153 -32.51 3.25 -21.68
C VAL A 153 -33.22 2.41 -22.75
N GLU A 154 -32.89 1.13 -22.87
CA GLU A 154 -33.50 0.21 -23.85
C GLU A 154 -35.02 0.13 -23.64
N ARG A 155 -35.47 -0.08 -22.39
CA ARG A 155 -36.90 -0.05 -22.04
C ARG A 155 -37.59 1.27 -22.35
N ARG A 156 -36.88 2.40 -22.24
CA ARG A 156 -37.44 3.72 -22.54
C ARG A 156 -37.64 3.94 -24.04
N PHE A 157 -36.81 3.31 -24.87
CA PHE A 157 -36.83 3.48 -26.32
C PHE A 157 -37.39 2.26 -27.08
N ASP A 158 -37.90 1.26 -26.37
CA ASP A 158 -38.44 0.00 -26.92
C ASP A 158 -37.42 -0.71 -27.83
N LEU A 159 -36.16 -0.73 -27.39
CA LEU A 159 -35.06 -1.41 -28.06
C LEU A 159 -34.92 -2.84 -27.52
N ASP A 160 -34.49 -3.76 -28.39
CA ASP A 160 -34.05 -5.09 -27.96
C ASP A 160 -32.79 -4.97 -27.08
N ASP A 161 -32.72 -5.80 -26.04
CA ASP A 161 -31.56 -5.91 -25.15
C ASP A 161 -30.37 -6.45 -25.94
N ALA A 162 -29.35 -5.60 -26.10
CA ALA A 162 -28.18 -5.93 -26.90
C ALA A 162 -27.19 -6.84 -26.14
N ASP A 163 -27.18 -6.76 -24.81
CA ASP A 163 -26.17 -7.38 -23.94
C ASP A 163 -26.83 -7.99 -22.69
N PRO A 164 -27.63 -9.07 -22.84
CA PRO A 164 -28.40 -9.62 -21.73
C PRO A 164 -27.51 -10.07 -20.58
N PHE A 165 -27.73 -9.49 -19.40
CA PHE A 165 -27.01 -9.81 -18.17
C PHE A 165 -27.89 -10.64 -17.21
N PRO A 166 -28.04 -11.97 -17.44
CA PRO A 166 -28.92 -12.80 -16.64
C PRO A 166 -28.44 -12.91 -15.19
N ASP A 167 -29.39 -12.85 -14.26
CA ASP A 167 -29.19 -12.96 -12.81
C ASP A 167 -28.15 -11.97 -12.25
N ALA A 168 -28.03 -10.79 -12.88
CA ALA A 168 -27.15 -9.70 -12.51
C ALA A 168 -27.06 -9.45 -11.00
N GLU A 169 -28.24 -9.31 -10.37
CA GLU A 169 -28.38 -9.02 -8.95
C GLU A 169 -27.84 -10.17 -8.09
N ALA A 170 -28.30 -11.40 -8.33
CA ALA A 170 -27.91 -12.57 -7.54
C ALA A 170 -26.41 -12.84 -7.65
N ARG A 171 -25.82 -12.70 -8.84
CA ARG A 171 -24.39 -12.87 -9.09
C ARG A 171 -23.56 -11.80 -8.38
N THR A 172 -23.98 -10.54 -8.48
CA THR A 172 -23.29 -9.42 -7.83
C THR A 172 -23.38 -9.53 -6.30
N LEU A 173 -24.54 -9.94 -5.78
CA LEU A 173 -24.75 -10.17 -4.35
C LEU A 173 -23.88 -11.31 -3.82
N ALA A 174 -23.81 -12.44 -4.53
CA ALA A 174 -22.95 -13.57 -4.16
C ALA A 174 -21.48 -13.15 -4.15
N TYR A 175 -21.04 -12.41 -5.18
CA TYR A 175 -19.69 -11.90 -5.30
C TYR A 175 -19.32 -10.95 -4.15
N LEU A 176 -20.20 -10.01 -3.77
CA LEU A 176 -20.00 -9.12 -2.62
C LEU A 176 -19.85 -9.89 -1.31
N LYS A 177 -20.67 -10.92 -1.09
CA LYS A 177 -20.60 -11.76 0.10
C LYS A 177 -19.28 -12.52 0.17
N GLU A 178 -18.84 -13.10 -0.93
CA GLU A 178 -17.56 -13.80 -1.05
C GLU A 178 -16.39 -12.84 -0.74
N ARG A 179 -16.35 -11.67 -1.39
CA ARG A 179 -15.30 -10.66 -1.16
C ARG A 179 -15.31 -10.11 0.25
N THR A 180 -16.48 -9.95 0.87
CA THR A 180 -16.60 -9.55 2.27
C THR A 180 -16.00 -10.61 3.21
N ALA A 181 -16.31 -11.89 2.97
CA ALA A 181 -15.75 -12.99 3.76
C ALA A 181 -14.22 -13.06 3.62
N TYR A 182 -13.71 -12.90 2.39
CA TYR A 182 -12.28 -12.87 2.10
C TYR A 182 -11.54 -11.78 2.87
N VAL A 183 -12.04 -10.54 2.85
CA VAL A 183 -11.42 -9.41 3.55
C VAL A 183 -11.44 -9.61 5.07
N ARG A 184 -12.53 -10.16 5.62
CA ARG A 184 -12.61 -10.50 7.05
C ARG A 184 -11.58 -11.55 7.44
N GLU A 185 -11.39 -12.57 6.61
CA GLU A 185 -10.33 -13.56 6.84
C GLU A 185 -8.94 -12.93 6.85
N ARG A 186 -8.67 -12.01 5.91
CA ARG A 186 -7.40 -11.28 5.84
C ARG A 186 -7.15 -10.41 7.06
N ARG A 187 -8.18 -9.71 7.56
CA ARG A 187 -8.10 -8.97 8.82
C ARG A 187 -7.72 -9.90 9.98
N LEU A 188 -8.38 -11.05 10.10
CA LEU A 188 -8.08 -12.01 11.19
C LEU A 188 -6.64 -12.54 11.14
N ALA A 189 -6.09 -12.69 9.93
CA ALA A 189 -4.68 -13.06 9.76
C ALA A 189 -3.71 -11.96 10.21
N ILE A 190 -4.12 -10.68 10.13
CA ILE A 190 -3.30 -9.52 10.54
C ILE A 190 -3.32 -9.34 12.06
N ASP A 191 -4.49 -9.41 12.70
CA ASP A 191 -4.65 -9.22 14.16
C ASP A 191 -4.01 -10.36 15.01
N GLY A 192 -3.24 -11.30 14.42
CA GLY A 192 -2.44 -12.30 15.14
C GLY A 192 -3.12 -13.65 15.44
N GLY A 193 -4.11 -14.06 14.63
CA GLY A 193 -5.06 -15.13 14.99
C GLY A 193 -4.53 -16.56 15.20
N LEU A 194 -5.37 -17.38 15.86
CA LEU A 194 -5.50 -18.80 15.50
C LEU A 194 -6.14 -18.88 14.10
N GLY A 195 -5.46 -19.60 13.20
CA GLY A 195 -5.55 -19.49 11.74
C GLY A 195 -6.24 -20.66 11.03
N GLY A 196 -5.92 -20.84 9.73
CA GLY A 196 -6.47 -21.90 8.87
C GLY A 196 -6.15 -23.34 9.31
N GLY A 197 -5.02 -23.54 10.02
CA GLY A 197 -4.63 -24.83 10.62
C GLY A 197 -5.41 -25.15 11.90
N ASP A 198 -5.69 -24.14 12.73
CA ASP A 198 -6.55 -24.29 13.90
C ASP A 198 -8.00 -24.57 13.49
N LYS A 199 -8.43 -24.07 12.33
CA LYS A 199 -9.75 -24.36 11.73
C LYS A 199 -9.91 -25.78 11.18
N LEU A 200 -8.82 -26.49 10.90
CA LEU A 200 -8.85 -27.85 10.34
C LEU A 200 -8.55 -28.90 11.42
N ALA A 201 -7.62 -28.61 12.33
CA ALA A 201 -7.34 -29.45 13.50
C ALA A 201 -8.56 -29.57 14.46
N ILE A 202 -9.28 -28.46 14.72
CA ILE A 202 -10.52 -28.50 15.54
C ILE A 202 -11.65 -29.31 14.85
N ARG A 203 -11.63 -29.37 13.51
CA ARG A 203 -12.60 -30.11 12.71
C ARG A 203 -12.29 -31.61 12.65
N GLU A 204 -11.03 -31.99 12.84
CA GLU A 204 -10.58 -33.37 12.93
C GLU A 204 -10.69 -33.94 14.36
N GLU A 205 -10.65 -33.09 15.40
CA GLU A 205 -10.81 -33.51 16.81
C GLU A 205 -12.26 -33.64 17.31
N LEU A 206 -13.28 -33.10 16.62
CA LEU A 206 -14.70 -33.12 17.07
C LEU A 206 -15.62 -34.09 16.30
N ARG A 207 -15.06 -34.93 15.44
CA ARG A 207 -15.76 -36.01 14.76
C ARG A 207 -15.54 -37.33 15.52
#